data_AF-A0A6P2E451-F1
#
_entry.id   AF-A0A6P2E451-F1
#
_cell.length_a   1.000
_cell.length_b   1.000
_cell.length_c   1.000
_cell.angle_alpha   90.00
_cell.angle_beta   90.00
_cell.angle_gamma   90.00
#
_symmetry.space_group_name_H-M   'P 1'
#
loop_
_entity.id
_entity.type
_entity.pdbx_description
1 polymer ?
#
loop_
_entity_poly.entity_id
_entity_poly.type
_entity_poly.pdbx_seq_one_letter_code
_entity_poly.pdbx_strand_id
1 'polypeptide(L)' 'MKTIVTLVIAATAALAGCVAVPYDSGRSPPRAGYGDRDRDGVPNRYDRDRDNDGVPNRHDSRPNNPNRY' A
#
# COMPACT_ATOMS: atom_id res chain seq x y z
N MET A 1 28.18 -16.55 -29.90
CA MET A 1 28.09 -15.07 -29.82
C MET A 1 26.65 -14.58 -29.89
N LYS A 2 25.83 -14.99 -30.87
CA LYS A 2 24.42 -14.57 -31.00
C LYS A 2 23.50 -15.06 -29.85
N THR A 3 23.74 -16.27 -29.34
CA THR A 3 22.97 -16.87 -28.23
C THR A 3 23.20 -16.21 -26.88
N ILE A 4 24.41 -15.66 -26.66
CA ILE A 4 24.73 -14.91 -25.44
C ILE A 4 24.01 -13.55 -25.47
N VAL A 5 23.97 -12.90 -26.63
CA VAL A 5 23.26 -11.63 -26.82
C VAL A 5 21.77 -11.78 -26.57
N THR A 6 21.14 -12.88 -27.01
CA THR A 6 19.71 -13.12 -26.76
C THR A 6 19.37 -13.37 -25.28
N LEU A 7 20.26 -14.02 -24.52
CA LEU A 7 20.04 -14.26 -23.09
C LEU A 7 20.20 -12.98 -22.27
N VAL A 8 21.15 -12.11 -22.64
CA VAL A 8 21.35 -10.81 -21.98
C VAL A 8 20.14 -9.88 -22.21
N ILE A 9 19.57 -9.88 -23.41
CA ILE A 9 18.38 -9.06 -23.74
C ILE A 9 17.13 -9.57 -23.00
N ALA A 10 16.97 -10.89 -22.83
CA ALA A 10 15.85 -11.44 -22.06
C ALA A 10 15.94 -11.11 -20.55
N ALA A 11 17.16 -11.06 -20.00
CA ALA A 11 17.38 -10.79 -18.58
C ALA A 11 17.09 -9.32 -18.18
N THR A 12 17.31 -8.35 -19.07
CA THR A 12 17.09 -6.93 -18.76
C THR A 12 15.61 -6.52 -18.79
N ALA A 13 14.76 -7.22 -19.55
CA ALA A 13 13.33 -6.95 -19.59
C ALA A 13 12.59 -7.32 -18.28
N ALA A 14 13.13 -8.25 -17.48
CA ALA A 14 12.52 -8.68 -16.22
C ALA A 14 12.77 -7.70 -15.04
N LEU A 15 13.72 -6.76 -15.18
CA LEU A 15 14.10 -5.80 -14.14
C LEU A 15 13.39 -4.44 -14.26
N ALA A 16 12.58 -4.23 -15.30
CA ALA A 16 11.86 -2.98 -15.53
C ALA A 16 10.52 -2.87 -14.76
N GLY A 17 10.27 -3.76 -13.78
CA GLY A 17 8.94 -3.97 -13.19
C GLY A 17 8.59 -3.20 -11.91
N CYS A 18 9.45 -2.30 -11.41
CA CYS A 18 9.21 -1.61 -10.14
C CYS A 18 8.93 -0.11 -10.36
N VAL A 19 7.88 0.23 -11.10
CA VAL A 19 7.38 1.62 -11.08
C VAL A 19 6.61 1.80 -9.79
N ALA A 20 7.31 2.22 -8.73
CA ALA A 20 6.67 2.81 -7.57
C ALA A 20 6.03 4.13 -8.06
N VAL A 21 4.70 4.12 -8.23
CA VAL A 21 3.94 5.34 -8.47
C VAL A 21 4.30 6.31 -7.34
N PRO A 22 4.79 7.53 -7.63
CA PRO A 22 4.97 8.53 -6.60
C PRO A 22 3.57 8.83 -6.07
N TYR A 23 3.31 8.43 -4.83
CA TYR A 23 2.12 8.84 -4.10
C TYR A 23 2.07 10.37 -4.16
N ASP A 24 1.03 10.89 -4.81
CA ASP A 24 0.82 12.32 -5.03
C ASP A 24 0.90 13.05 -3.69
N SER A 25 2.02 13.72 -3.45
CA SER A 25 2.33 14.45 -2.22
C SER A 25 1.53 15.77 -2.11
N GLY A 26 0.52 15.98 -2.96
CA GLY A 26 -0.38 17.12 -2.93
C GLY A 26 -1.52 17.01 -1.91
N ARG A 27 -1.75 15.82 -1.33
CA ARG A 27 -2.71 15.68 -0.24
C ARG A 27 -2.06 16.08 1.08
N SER A 28 -2.33 17.31 1.53
CA SER A 28 -2.02 17.74 2.90
C SER A 28 -2.31 16.58 3.86
N PRO A 29 -1.34 16.17 4.70
CA PRO A 29 -1.56 15.06 5.63
C PRO A 29 -2.83 15.38 6.41
N PRO A 30 -3.85 14.50 6.40
CA PRO A 30 -5.04 14.72 7.20
C PRO A 30 -4.55 14.97 8.62
N ARG A 31 -4.90 16.14 9.16
CA ARG A 31 -4.51 16.61 10.50
C ARG A 31 -4.45 15.40 11.42
N ALA A 32 -3.24 15.07 11.89
CA ALA A 32 -2.84 13.81 12.49
C ALA A 32 -3.55 13.50 13.83
N GLY A 33 -4.88 13.55 13.86
CA GLY A 33 -5.64 13.50 15.10
C GLY A 33 -7.07 12.95 15.00
N TYR A 34 -7.74 12.92 13.84
CA TYR A 34 -9.19 12.60 13.87
C TYR A 34 -9.79 11.82 12.70
N GLY A 35 -9.05 11.46 11.64
CA GLY A 35 -9.71 11.04 10.39
C GLY A 35 -9.10 9.91 9.60
N ASP A 36 -7.86 9.50 9.83
CA ASP A 36 -7.14 8.46 9.10
C ASP A 36 -6.14 7.86 10.10
N ARG A 37 -6.45 6.65 10.59
CA ARG A 37 -5.81 6.08 11.80
C ARG A 37 -4.56 5.30 11.46
N ASP A 38 -4.61 4.52 10.39
CA ASP A 38 -3.55 3.66 9.89
C ASP A 38 -2.66 4.37 8.86
N ARG A 39 -3.06 5.56 8.38
CA ARG A 39 -2.28 6.44 7.49
C ARG A 39 -2.07 5.84 6.10
N ASP A 40 -3.04 5.07 5.62
CA ASP A 40 -3.03 4.52 4.26
C ASP A 40 -3.50 5.55 3.20
N GLY A 41 -3.96 6.73 3.66
CA GLY A 41 -4.47 7.81 2.81
C GLY A 41 -5.98 7.76 2.58
N VAL A 42 -6.68 6.79 3.16
CA VAL A 42 -8.13 6.63 3.17
C VAL A 42 -8.68 7.17 4.49
N PRO A 43 -9.61 8.14 4.46
CA PRO A 43 -10.26 8.57 5.68
C PRO A 43 -11.03 7.41 6.34
N ASN A 44 -10.93 7.24 7.65
CA ASN A 44 -11.63 6.29 8.53
C ASN A 44 -13.13 6.12 8.23
N ARG A 45 -13.80 7.17 7.73
CA ARG A 45 -15.22 7.13 7.33
C ARG A 45 -15.49 6.31 6.07
N TYR A 46 -14.48 6.13 5.24
CA TYR A 46 -14.49 5.40 3.97
C TYR A 46 -13.62 4.14 4.00
N ASP A 47 -12.76 4.04 5.01
CA ASP A 47 -11.88 2.90 5.20
C ASP A 47 -12.64 1.67 5.70
N ARG A 48 -12.36 0.53 5.05
CA ARG A 48 -12.95 -0.77 5.35
C ARG A 48 -12.12 -1.57 6.35
N ASP A 49 -10.90 -1.15 6.66
CA ASP A 49 -9.95 -1.80 7.56
C ASP A 49 -9.12 -0.70 8.27
N ARG A 50 -9.71 -0.09 9.31
CA ARG A 50 -9.26 1.20 9.89
C ARG A 50 -7.94 1.17 10.63
N ASP A 51 -7.50 -0.02 10.95
CA ASP A 51 -6.26 -0.34 11.64
C ASP A 51 -5.31 -1.18 10.79
N ASN A 52 -5.72 -1.52 9.57
CA ASN A 52 -4.92 -2.24 8.59
C ASN A 52 -4.40 -3.57 9.15
N ASP A 53 -5.26 -4.28 9.88
CA ASP A 53 -4.94 -5.57 10.50
C ASP A 53 -5.33 -6.76 9.61
N GLY A 54 -5.93 -6.48 8.45
CA GLY A 54 -6.37 -7.45 7.46
C GLY A 54 -7.80 -7.97 7.70
N VAL A 55 -8.47 -7.55 8.76
CA VAL A 55 -9.85 -7.92 9.08
C VAL A 55 -10.78 -6.75 8.74
N PRO A 56 -11.76 -6.93 7.83
CA PRO A 56 -12.69 -5.85 7.53
C PRO A 56 -13.44 -5.39 8.77
N ASN A 57 -13.61 -4.07 8.94
CA ASN A 57 -14.31 -3.39 10.04
C ASN A 57 -15.67 -4.03 10.44
N ARG A 58 -16.37 -4.69 9.50
CA ARG A 58 -17.65 -5.39 9.72
C ARG A 58 -17.53 -6.75 10.43
N HIS A 59 -16.36 -7.38 10.34
CA HIS A 59 -16.00 -8.65 10.96
C HIS A 59 -15.06 -8.46 12.15
N ASP A 60 -14.72 -7.21 12.43
CA ASP A 60 -13.72 -6.82 13.39
C ASP A 60 -14.40 -6.36 14.70
N SER A 61 -14.17 -7.09 15.80
CA SER A 61 -14.57 -6.75 17.17
C SER A 61 -13.81 -5.58 17.83
N ARG A 62 -12.72 -5.10 17.23
CA ARG A 62 -11.81 -4.05 17.69
C ARG A 62 -11.30 -3.20 16.47
N PRO A 63 -12.19 -2.57 15.69
CA PRO A 63 -11.95 -2.10 14.29
C PRO A 63 -11.08 -0.84 14.18
N ASN A 64 -10.17 -0.69 15.11
CA ASN A 64 -9.49 0.51 15.55
C ASN A 64 -8.22 0.17 16.36
N ASN A 65 -7.95 -1.12 16.59
CA ASN A 65 -6.82 -1.63 17.33
C ASN A 65 -6.13 -2.75 16.50
N PRO A 66 -4.99 -2.44 15.88
CA PRO A 66 -4.25 -3.41 15.08
C PRO A 66 -3.69 -4.57 15.90
N ASN A 67 -3.54 -4.37 17.22
CA ASN A 67 -3.01 -5.38 18.13
C ASN A 67 -4.17 -6.16 18.75
N ARG A 68 -4.63 -7.18 18.03
CA ARG A 68 -5.70 -8.08 18.46
C ARG A 68 -5.29 -9.19 19.44
N TYR A 69 -4.00 -9.35 19.71
CA TYR A 69 -3.46 -10.37 20.62
C TYR A 69 -3.29 -9.83 22.04
#